data_AF-A0A9D8KR79-F1
#
_entry.id   AF-A0A9D8KR79-F1
#
_cell.length_a   1.000
_cell.length_b   1.000
_cell.length_c   1.000
_cell.angle_alpha   90.00
_cell.angle_beta   90.00
_cell.angle_gamma   90.00
#
_symmetry.space_group_name_H-M   'P 1'
#
loop_
_entity.id
_entity.type
_entity.pdbx_description
1 polymer ?
#
loop_
_entity_poly.entity_id
_entity_poly.type
_entity_poly.pdbx_seq_one_letter_code
_entity_poly.pdbx_strand_id
1 'polypeptide(L)'
;MAEINFMGRLSNLWSGFVSLWITDVEKRHPEIAYQNAIDSMIEKYGKLKSATAAIMRRREDISARLEGERSELAAVTADLNTALATGQDDLGIVLIQKKNSLDASIKTLEQDMEQARNDAQEAKDSLMQVKSEIQKLKDEKDRMLAQMLSAQARLKIQNQLDGLSVDAEVRALDNVREHIKTTVAEAKMGSELRDSDLDVKLAKLRQSSGAVTARQQLEEMKRARTTQADAAGKSM
;
A
#
# COMPACT_ATOMS: atom_id res chain seq x y z
N MET A 1 -3.43 -18.84 -46.81
CA MET A 1 -4.08 -19.11 -45.51
C MET A 1 -3.75 -17.94 -44.61
N ALA A 2 -4.76 -17.14 -44.25
CA ALA A 2 -4.57 -16.07 -43.28
C ALA A 2 -4.55 -16.72 -41.89
N GLU A 3 -3.40 -16.77 -41.23
CA GLU A 3 -3.35 -17.09 -39.81
C GLU A 3 -4.23 -16.08 -39.08
N ILE A 4 -5.37 -16.56 -38.57
CA ILE A 4 -6.26 -15.76 -37.75
C ILE A 4 -5.48 -15.51 -36.47
N ASN A 5 -4.89 -14.32 -36.38
CA ASN A 5 -4.03 -13.88 -35.29
C ASN A 5 -4.87 -13.57 -34.03
N PHE A 6 -5.69 -14.53 -33.61
CA PHE A 6 -6.64 -14.43 -32.50
C PHE A 6 -5.91 -14.14 -31.19
N MET A 7 -4.76 -14.78 -30.96
CA MET A 7 -3.90 -14.53 -29.80
C MET A 7 -3.34 -13.10 -29.78
N GLY A 8 -2.89 -12.58 -30.92
CA GLY A 8 -2.42 -11.19 -31.03
C GLY A 8 -3.56 -10.19 -30.79
N ARG A 9 -4.76 -10.49 -31.30
CA ARG A 9 -5.96 -9.68 -31.09
C ARG A 9 -6.44 -9.73 -29.64
N LEU A 10 -6.38 -10.88 -28.98
CA LEU A 10 -6.76 -11.06 -27.58
C LEU A 10 -5.76 -10.37 -26.65
N SER A 11 -4.46 -10.51 -26.90
CA SER A 11 -3.37 -9.81 -26.21
C SER A 11 -3.51 -8.28 -26.33
N ASN A 12 -3.79 -7.77 -27.53
CA ASN A 12 -3.97 -6.34 -27.77
C ASN A 12 -5.27 -5.78 -27.17
N LEU A 13 -6.35 -6.58 -27.14
CA LEU A 13 -7.58 -6.24 -26.41
C LEU A 13 -7.34 -6.21 -24.89
N TRP A 14 -6.49 -7.10 -24.39
CA TRP A 14 -6.11 -7.19 -22.99
C TRP A 14 -5.24 -6.00 -22.53
N SER A 15 -4.22 -5.64 -23.30
CA SER A 15 -3.35 -4.49 -22.99
C SER A 15 -4.09 -3.15 -23.10
N GLY A 16 -4.99 -3.03 -24.09
CA GLY A 16 -5.84 -1.85 -24.25
C GLY A 16 -6.87 -1.67 -23.12
N PHE A 17 -7.40 -2.76 -22.57
CA PHE A 17 -8.36 -2.69 -21.46
C PHE A 17 -7.70 -2.32 -20.12
N VAL A 18 -6.49 -2.84 -19.87
CA VAL A 18 -5.69 -2.46 -18.69
C VAL A 18 -5.27 -0.98 -18.76
N SER A 19 -4.90 -0.48 -19.95
CA SER A 19 -4.53 0.94 -20.10
C SER A 19 -5.71 1.90 -20.00
N LEU A 20 -6.92 1.49 -20.44
CA LEU A 20 -8.12 2.33 -20.36
C LEU A 20 -8.70 2.45 -18.94
N TRP A 21 -8.49 1.46 -18.07
CA TRP A 21 -9.03 1.47 -16.70
C TRP A 21 -8.09 2.05 -15.64
N ILE A 22 -6.80 2.24 -15.99
CA ILE A 22 -5.80 2.89 -15.14
C ILE A 22 -6.03 4.42 -15.01
N THR A 23 -6.92 5.00 -15.80
CA THR A 23 -6.91 6.46 -15.93
C THR A 23 -7.79 7.22 -14.94
N ASP A 24 -8.78 6.64 -14.24
CA ASP A 24 -9.59 7.47 -13.31
C ASP A 24 -10.43 6.75 -12.21
N VAL A 25 -10.01 5.58 -11.71
CA VAL A 25 -10.61 4.99 -10.49
C VAL A 25 -9.66 5.19 -9.30
N GLU A 26 -9.82 6.37 -8.73
CA GLU A 26 -9.42 6.86 -7.41
C GLU A 26 -8.29 6.14 -6.66
N LYS A 27 -7.19 6.88 -6.54
CA LYS A 27 -6.01 6.69 -5.66
C LYS A 27 -6.32 6.45 -4.16
N ARG A 28 -7.60 6.29 -3.77
CA ARG A 28 -8.05 6.10 -2.38
C ARG A 28 -8.32 4.64 -2.00
N HIS A 29 -8.66 3.75 -2.94
CA HIS A 29 -9.00 2.35 -2.63
C HIS A 29 -8.45 1.34 -3.67
N PRO A 30 -7.13 1.13 -3.74
CA PRO A 30 -6.52 0.18 -4.68
C PRO A 30 -7.01 -1.26 -4.48
N GLU A 31 -7.44 -1.63 -3.26
CA GLU A 31 -8.05 -2.93 -2.99
C GLU A 31 -9.28 -3.21 -3.85
N ILE A 32 -10.17 -2.22 -3.98
CA ILE A 32 -11.43 -2.34 -4.74
C ILE A 32 -11.11 -2.47 -6.22
N ALA A 33 -10.11 -1.74 -6.71
CA ALA A 33 -9.63 -1.83 -8.08
C ALA A 33 -9.16 -3.24 -8.44
N TYR A 34 -8.26 -3.82 -7.63
CA TYR A 34 -7.82 -5.20 -7.83
C TYR A 34 -8.96 -6.21 -7.68
N GLN A 35 -9.84 -6.03 -6.69
CA GLN A 35 -10.96 -6.94 -6.47
C GLN A 35 -11.91 -6.96 -7.68
N ASN A 36 -12.29 -5.80 -8.21
CA ASN A 36 -13.13 -5.70 -9.40
C ASN A 36 -12.49 -6.35 -10.63
N ALA A 37 -11.17 -6.15 -10.81
CA ALA A 37 -10.43 -6.78 -11.92
C ALA A 37 -10.41 -8.31 -11.79
N ILE A 38 -10.17 -8.83 -10.58
CA ILE A 38 -10.19 -10.27 -10.29
C ILE A 38 -11.59 -10.85 -10.52
N ASP A 39 -12.64 -10.20 -10.04
CA ASP A 39 -14.01 -10.68 -10.18
C ASP A 39 -14.46 -10.70 -11.64
N SER A 40 -14.14 -9.65 -12.41
CA SER A 40 -14.36 -9.62 -13.86
C SER A 40 -13.63 -10.78 -14.56
N MET A 41 -12.41 -11.08 -14.13
CA MET A 41 -11.63 -12.19 -14.66
C MET A 41 -12.21 -13.56 -14.32
N ILE A 42 -12.70 -13.75 -13.10
CA ILE A 42 -13.38 -14.97 -12.67
C ILE A 42 -14.65 -15.18 -13.49
N GLU A 43 -15.43 -14.13 -13.74
CA GLU A 43 -16.62 -14.22 -14.59
C GLU A 43 -16.26 -14.66 -16.02
N LYS A 44 -15.24 -14.04 -16.62
CA LYS A 44 -14.73 -14.41 -17.95
C LYS A 44 -14.22 -15.84 -17.99
N TYR A 45 -13.49 -16.27 -16.94
CA TYR A 45 -13.05 -17.65 -16.79
C TYR A 45 -14.24 -18.62 -16.76
N GLY A 46 -15.33 -18.27 -16.07
CA GLY A 46 -16.57 -19.06 -16.08
C GLY A 46 -17.15 -19.24 -17.48
N LYS A 47 -17.25 -18.15 -18.26
CA LYS A 47 -17.73 -18.18 -19.66
C LYS A 47 -16.80 -19.03 -20.54
N LEU A 48 -15.48 -18.83 -20.41
CA LEU A 48 -14.49 -19.60 -21.15
C LEU A 48 -14.57 -21.08 -20.82
N LYS A 49 -14.70 -21.44 -19.54
CA LYS A 49 -14.87 -22.84 -19.09
C LYS A 49 -16.08 -23.50 -19.76
N SER A 50 -17.21 -22.79 -19.84
CA SER A 50 -18.41 -23.31 -20.53
C SER A 50 -18.18 -23.50 -22.02
N ALA A 51 -17.52 -22.55 -22.68
CA ALA A 51 -17.18 -22.66 -24.10
C ALA A 51 -16.20 -23.83 -24.37
N THR A 52 -15.16 -23.97 -23.55
CA THR A 52 -14.22 -25.10 -23.61
C THR A 52 -14.96 -26.43 -23.43
N ALA A 53 -15.93 -26.53 -22.51
CA ALA A 53 -16.73 -27.73 -22.34
C ALA A 53 -17.57 -28.07 -23.58
N ALA A 54 -18.14 -27.08 -24.26
CA ALA A 54 -18.87 -27.29 -25.50
C ALA A 54 -17.95 -27.79 -26.64
N ILE A 55 -16.74 -27.26 -26.76
CA ILE A 55 -15.74 -27.72 -27.73
C ILE A 55 -15.32 -29.16 -27.44
N MET A 56 -15.07 -29.48 -26.17
CA MET A 56 -14.72 -30.85 -25.73
C MET A 56 -15.85 -31.84 -26.04
N ARG A 57 -17.12 -31.44 -25.84
CA ARG A 57 -18.28 -32.27 -26.20
C ARG A 57 -18.34 -32.50 -27.72
N ARG A 58 -18.18 -31.45 -28.53
CA ARG A 58 -18.14 -31.59 -29.99
C ARG A 58 -17.06 -32.57 -30.44
N ARG A 59 -15.86 -32.51 -29.83
CA ARG A 59 -14.79 -33.47 -30.11
C ARG A 59 -15.20 -34.91 -29.77
N GLU A 60 -15.86 -35.11 -28.63
CA GLU A 60 -16.36 -36.42 -28.23
C GLU A 60 -17.44 -36.94 -29.19
N ASP A 61 -18.39 -36.09 -29.58
CA ASP A 61 -19.44 -36.43 -30.52
C ASP A 61 -18.87 -36.84 -31.89
N ILE A 62 -17.87 -36.11 -32.41
CA ILE A 62 -17.18 -36.46 -33.65
C ILE A 62 -16.43 -37.79 -33.50
N SER A 63 -15.75 -37.99 -32.38
CA SER A 63 -15.04 -39.25 -32.09
C SER A 63 -15.99 -40.45 -32.08
N ALA A 64 -17.15 -40.31 -31.43
CA ALA A 64 -18.16 -41.36 -31.35
C ALA A 64 -18.75 -41.69 -32.73
N ARG A 65 -19.03 -40.66 -33.55
CA ARG A 65 -19.50 -40.86 -34.94
C ARG A 65 -18.46 -41.56 -35.80
N LEU A 66 -17.20 -41.15 -35.71
CA LEU A 66 -16.09 -41.76 -36.45
C LEU A 66 -15.94 -43.24 -36.10
N GLU A 67 -16.00 -43.58 -34.81
CA GLU A 67 -15.93 -44.97 -34.35
C GLU A 67 -17.14 -45.79 -34.82
N GLY A 68 -18.34 -45.19 -34.78
CA GLY A 68 -19.56 -45.81 -35.29
C GLY A 68 -19.46 -46.16 -36.77
N GLU A 69 -19.03 -45.21 -37.61
CA GLU A 69 -18.90 -45.46 -39.06
C GLU A 69 -17.78 -46.46 -39.38
N ARG A 70 -16.68 -46.45 -38.63
CA ARG A 70 -15.62 -47.46 -38.77
C ARG A 70 -16.11 -48.86 -38.41
N SER A 71 -16.89 -48.99 -37.35
CA SER A 71 -17.52 -50.26 -36.97
C SER A 71 -18.51 -50.74 -38.04
N GLU A 72 -19.33 -49.83 -38.57
CA GLU A 72 -20.26 -50.14 -39.66
C GLU A 72 -19.54 -50.54 -40.95
N LEU A 73 -18.46 -49.85 -41.31
CA LEU A 73 -17.63 -50.19 -42.46
C LEU A 73 -17.05 -51.61 -42.33
N ALA A 74 -16.58 -51.98 -41.14
CA ALA A 74 -16.08 -53.32 -40.87
C ALA A 74 -17.17 -54.39 -41.05
N ALA A 75 -18.38 -54.13 -40.55
CA ALA A 75 -19.52 -55.03 -40.73
C ALA A 75 -19.93 -55.16 -42.21
N VAL A 76 -20.09 -54.04 -42.92
CA VAL A 76 -20.42 -54.01 -44.36
C VAL A 76 -19.36 -54.73 -45.19
N THR A 77 -18.08 -54.61 -44.81
CA THR A 77 -16.99 -55.32 -45.49
C THR A 77 -17.08 -56.84 -45.27
N ALA A 78 -17.43 -57.28 -44.06
CA ALA A 78 -17.65 -58.71 -43.78
C ALA A 78 -18.85 -59.27 -44.53
N ASP A 79 -19.96 -58.52 -44.58
CA ASP A 79 -21.17 -58.89 -45.33
C ASP A 79 -20.87 -58.97 -46.83
N LEU A 80 -20.10 -58.01 -47.37
CA LEU A 80 -19.70 -57.99 -48.77
C LEU A 80 -18.90 -59.24 -49.13
N ASN A 81 -17.93 -59.64 -48.29
CA ASN A 81 -17.16 -60.85 -48.52
C ASN A 81 -18.04 -62.11 -48.55
N THR A 82 -19.09 -62.15 -47.72
CA THR A 82 -20.05 -63.26 -47.68
C THR A 82 -20.95 -63.27 -48.92
N ALA A 83 -21.43 -62.11 -49.35
CA ALA A 83 -22.21 -61.96 -50.59
C ALA A 83 -21.39 -62.45 -51.81
N LEU A 84 -20.12 -62.07 -51.89
CA LEU A 84 -19.21 -62.52 -52.95
C LEU A 84 -18.96 -64.04 -52.89
N ALA A 85 -18.74 -64.60 -51.69
CA ALA A 85 -18.53 -66.03 -51.53
C ALA A 85 -19.77 -66.89 -51.87
N THR A 86 -20.97 -66.30 -51.76
CA THR A 86 -22.24 -66.96 -52.03
C THR A 86 -22.85 -66.62 -53.40
N GLY A 87 -22.16 -65.83 -54.22
CA GLY A 87 -22.61 -65.45 -55.56
C GLY A 87 -23.84 -64.51 -55.57
N GLN A 88 -24.05 -63.74 -54.51
CA GLN A 88 -25.15 -62.78 -54.40
C GLN A 88 -24.74 -61.43 -54.99
N ASP A 89 -24.60 -61.36 -56.32
CA ASP A 89 -24.02 -60.21 -57.03
C ASP A 89 -24.81 -58.91 -56.82
N ASP A 90 -26.15 -58.97 -56.86
CA ASP A 90 -27.00 -57.79 -56.62
C ASP A 90 -26.81 -57.20 -55.21
N LEU A 91 -26.69 -58.06 -54.21
CA LEU A 91 -26.40 -57.65 -52.82
C LEU A 91 -24.98 -57.08 -52.71
N GLY A 92 -24.01 -57.71 -53.39
CA GLY A 92 -22.63 -57.24 -53.46
C GLY A 92 -22.53 -55.81 -54.00
N ILE A 93 -23.28 -55.47 -55.06
CA ILE A 93 -23.31 -54.11 -55.63
C ILE A 93 -23.77 -53.08 -54.60
N VAL A 94 -24.87 -53.37 -53.88
CA VAL A 94 -25.40 -52.46 -52.85
C VAL A 94 -24.41 -52.28 -51.69
N LEU A 95 -23.77 -53.37 -51.25
CA LEU A 95 -22.78 -53.33 -50.18
C LEU A 95 -21.51 -52.56 -50.59
N ILE A 96 -21.07 -52.66 -51.84
CA ILE A 96 -19.96 -51.84 -52.38
C ILE A 96 -20.33 -50.35 -52.37
N GLN A 97 -21.54 -49.99 -52.81
CA GLN A 97 -21.99 -48.60 -52.78
C GLN A 97 -22.01 -48.05 -51.35
N LYS A 98 -22.53 -48.83 -50.39
CA LYS A 98 -22.54 -48.47 -48.97
C LYS A 98 -21.13 -48.34 -48.41
N LYS A 99 -20.23 -49.28 -48.71
CA LYS A 99 -18.82 -49.24 -48.32
C LYS A 99 -18.15 -47.95 -48.82
N ASN A 100 -18.32 -47.60 -50.09
CA ASN A 100 -17.74 -46.39 -50.67
C ASN A 100 -18.28 -45.11 -50.01
N SER A 101 -19.57 -45.08 -49.65
CA SER A 101 -20.17 -43.97 -48.91
C SER A 101 -19.59 -43.84 -47.50
N LEU A 102 -19.42 -44.95 -46.78
CA LEU A 102 -18.81 -44.98 -45.46
C LEU A 102 -17.33 -44.56 -45.50
N ASP A 103 -16.56 -45.08 -46.47
CA ASP A 103 -15.16 -44.70 -46.68
C ASP A 103 -15.02 -43.18 -46.89
N ALA A 104 -15.91 -42.58 -47.69
CA ALA A 104 -15.93 -41.13 -47.92
C ALA A 104 -16.28 -40.34 -46.65
N SER A 105 -17.29 -40.79 -45.91
CA SER A 105 -17.74 -40.14 -44.67
C SER A 105 -16.70 -40.23 -43.56
N ILE A 106 -16.07 -41.39 -43.38
CA ILE A 106 -14.95 -41.60 -42.45
C ILE A 106 -13.81 -40.64 -42.75
N LYS A 107 -13.45 -40.48 -44.03
CA LYS A 107 -12.38 -39.55 -44.43
C LYS A 107 -12.72 -38.10 -44.04
N THR A 108 -13.97 -37.68 -44.18
CA THR A 108 -14.41 -36.36 -43.73
C THR A 108 -14.39 -36.26 -42.20
N LEU A 109 -14.89 -37.26 -41.48
CA LEU A 109 -14.87 -37.29 -40.02
C LEU A 109 -13.46 -37.33 -39.44
N GLU A 110 -12.49 -37.94 -40.11
CA GLU A 110 -11.08 -37.90 -39.71
C GLU A 110 -10.52 -36.48 -39.75
N GLN A 111 -10.82 -35.73 -40.81
CA GLN A 111 -10.44 -34.32 -40.93
C GLN A 111 -11.12 -33.46 -39.86
N ASP A 112 -12.44 -33.66 -39.66
CA ASP A 112 -13.19 -32.97 -38.62
C ASP A 112 -12.66 -33.30 -37.21
N MET A 113 -12.23 -34.54 -36.98
CA MET A 113 -11.67 -34.98 -35.71
C MET A 113 -10.31 -34.35 -35.44
N GLU A 114 -9.46 -34.21 -36.46
CA GLU A 114 -8.19 -33.49 -36.35
C GLU A 114 -8.43 -32.03 -35.96
N GLN A 115 -9.35 -31.34 -36.65
CA GLN A 115 -9.70 -29.96 -36.31
C GLN A 115 -10.28 -29.87 -34.89
N ALA A 116 -11.20 -30.75 -34.51
CA ALA A 116 -11.82 -30.75 -33.19
C ALA A 116 -10.82 -31.04 -32.07
N ARG A 117 -9.76 -31.84 -32.33
CA ARG A 117 -8.65 -32.06 -31.39
C ARG A 117 -7.84 -30.79 -31.18
N ASN A 118 -7.51 -30.08 -32.26
CA ASN A 118 -6.78 -28.82 -32.20
C ASN A 118 -7.59 -27.74 -31.45
N ASP A 119 -8.86 -27.55 -31.83
CA ASP A 119 -9.78 -26.61 -31.17
C ASP A 119 -9.87 -26.88 -29.65
N ALA A 120 -9.99 -28.16 -29.27
CA ALA A 120 -10.09 -28.57 -27.88
C ALA A 120 -8.80 -28.31 -27.09
N GLN A 121 -7.63 -28.52 -27.72
CA GLN A 121 -6.35 -28.27 -27.10
C GLN A 121 -6.13 -26.76 -26.90
N GLU A 122 -6.38 -25.95 -27.93
CA GLU A 122 -6.28 -24.48 -27.84
C GLU A 122 -7.23 -23.90 -26.79
N ALA A 123 -8.46 -24.41 -26.71
CA ALA A 123 -9.43 -23.99 -25.70
C ALA A 123 -8.99 -24.35 -24.27
N LYS A 124 -8.32 -25.49 -24.09
CA LYS A 124 -7.75 -25.91 -22.81
C LYS A 124 -6.57 -25.02 -22.41
N ASP A 125 -5.67 -24.74 -23.34
CA ASP A 125 -4.50 -23.92 -23.09
C ASP A 125 -4.90 -22.48 -22.75
N SER A 126 -5.86 -21.91 -23.49
CA SER A 126 -6.45 -20.61 -23.19
C SER A 126 -7.07 -20.57 -21.78
N LEU A 127 -7.80 -21.63 -21.39
CA LEU A 127 -8.40 -21.72 -20.06
C LEU A 127 -7.34 -21.78 -18.94
N MET A 128 -6.25 -22.50 -19.16
CA MET A 128 -5.13 -22.58 -18.22
C MET A 128 -4.37 -21.25 -18.12
N GLN A 129 -4.19 -20.55 -19.23
CA GLN A 129 -3.59 -19.22 -19.25
C GLN A 129 -4.41 -18.22 -18.43
N VAL A 130 -5.72 -18.13 -18.67
CA VAL A 130 -6.61 -17.23 -17.90
C VAL A 130 -6.59 -17.57 -16.41
N LYS A 131 -6.57 -18.87 -16.05
CA LYS A 131 -6.43 -19.29 -14.65
C LYS A 131 -5.12 -18.81 -14.03
N SER A 132 -4.01 -18.87 -14.77
CA SER A 132 -2.70 -18.39 -14.33
C SER A 132 -2.70 -16.87 -14.14
N GLU A 133 -3.27 -16.12 -15.08
CA GLU A 133 -3.39 -14.66 -14.96
C GLU A 133 -4.26 -14.23 -13.78
N ILE A 134 -5.35 -14.95 -13.49
CA ILE A 134 -6.14 -14.74 -12.26
C ILE A 134 -5.28 -14.90 -11.02
N GLN A 135 -4.43 -15.93 -10.96
CA GLN A 135 -3.58 -16.17 -9.81
C GLN A 135 -2.52 -15.07 -9.66
N LYS A 136 -1.89 -14.65 -10.76
CA LYS A 136 -0.94 -13.54 -10.75
C LYS A 136 -1.57 -12.25 -10.24
N LEU A 137 -2.79 -11.92 -10.67
CA LEU A 137 -3.51 -10.74 -10.20
C LEU A 137 -3.83 -10.79 -8.70
N LYS A 138 -4.16 -11.98 -8.18
CA LYS A 138 -4.37 -12.19 -6.74
C LYS A 138 -3.07 -11.97 -5.96
N ASP A 139 -1.98 -12.58 -6.40
CA ASP A 139 -0.67 -12.44 -5.76
C ASP A 139 -0.17 -10.98 -5.82
N GLU A 140 -0.42 -10.30 -6.93
CA GLU A 140 -0.09 -8.88 -7.10
C GLU A 140 -0.92 -8.00 -6.16
N LYS A 141 -2.24 -8.22 -6.06
CA LYS A 141 -3.11 -7.54 -5.11
C LYS A 141 -2.54 -7.66 -3.69
N ASP A 142 -2.22 -8.87 -3.25
CA ASP A 142 -1.72 -9.11 -1.88
C ASP A 142 -0.40 -8.37 -1.63
N ARG A 143 0.53 -8.41 -2.59
CA ARG A 143 1.82 -7.68 -2.51
C ARG A 143 1.60 -6.17 -2.44
N MET A 144 0.74 -5.62 -3.29
CA MET A 144 0.48 -4.18 -3.34
C MET A 144 -0.22 -3.67 -2.09
N LEU A 145 -1.17 -4.44 -1.55
CA LEU A 145 -1.83 -4.10 -0.28
C LEU A 145 -0.85 -4.13 0.90
N ALA A 146 0.03 -5.13 0.98
CA ALA A 146 1.07 -5.17 2.01
C ALA A 146 2.04 -3.97 1.91
N GLN A 147 2.44 -3.59 0.70
CA GLN A 147 3.27 -2.40 0.46
C GLN A 147 2.55 -1.11 0.85
N MET A 148 1.26 -0.98 0.50
CA MET A 148 0.45 0.17 0.88
C MET A 148 0.32 0.30 2.40
N LEU A 149 0.00 -0.78 3.10
CA LEU A 149 -0.10 -0.79 4.57
C LEU A 149 1.24 -0.40 5.22
N SER A 150 2.36 -0.90 4.67
CA SER A 150 3.71 -0.53 5.14
C SER A 150 4.00 0.95 4.93
N ALA A 151 3.63 1.51 3.77
CA ALA A 151 3.79 2.94 3.47
C ALA A 151 2.90 3.81 4.38
N GLN A 152 1.65 3.40 4.62
CA GLN A 152 0.75 4.08 5.55
C GLN A 152 1.28 4.08 6.98
N ALA A 153 1.87 2.98 7.45
CA ALA A 153 2.51 2.90 8.75
C ALA A 153 3.70 3.87 8.86
N ARG A 154 4.54 3.96 7.82
CA ARG A 154 5.67 4.92 7.77
C ARG A 154 5.19 6.37 7.81
N LEU A 155 4.17 6.72 7.02
CA LEU A 155 3.58 8.06 7.04
C LEU A 155 2.99 8.40 8.41
N LYS A 156 2.32 7.45 9.06
CA LYS A 156 1.77 7.64 10.41
C LYS A 156 2.88 7.89 11.43
N ILE A 157 3.97 7.13 11.39
CA ILE A 157 5.15 7.34 12.25
C ILE A 157 5.75 8.73 11.98
N GLN A 158 5.94 9.10 10.72
CA GLN A 158 6.47 10.42 10.35
C GLN A 158 5.59 11.55 10.90
N ASN A 159 4.28 11.49 10.68
CA ASN A 159 3.35 12.50 11.19
C ASN A 159 3.34 12.59 12.72
N GLN A 160 3.49 11.44 13.41
CA GLN A 160 3.63 11.43 14.87
C GLN A 160 4.95 12.03 15.33
N LEU A 161 6.06 11.77 14.63
CA LEU A 161 7.36 12.38 14.93
C LEU A 161 7.37 13.89 14.66
N ASP A 162 6.75 14.35 13.58
CA ASP A 162 6.57 15.78 13.27
C ASP A 162 5.71 16.46 14.34
N GLY A 163 4.67 15.77 14.83
CA GLY A 163 3.84 16.23 15.96
C GLY A 163 4.53 16.18 17.32
N LEU A 164 5.58 15.37 17.47
CA LEU A 164 6.46 15.28 18.65
C LEU A 164 7.73 16.12 18.49
N SER A 165 7.81 17.00 17.47
CA SER A 165 9.05 17.71 17.20
C SER A 165 9.48 18.55 18.41
N VAL A 166 10.73 18.34 18.79
CA VAL A 166 11.45 18.93 19.92
C VAL A 166 11.39 20.47 19.91
N ASP A 167 11.10 21.10 18.76
CA ASP A 167 10.98 22.55 18.62
C ASP A 167 9.79 23.15 19.40
N ALA A 168 8.67 22.43 19.54
CA ALA A 168 7.54 22.91 20.34
C ALA A 168 7.83 22.82 21.85
N GLU A 169 8.47 21.74 22.29
CA GLU A 169 8.85 21.53 23.70
C GLU A 169 10.04 22.40 24.11
N VAL A 170 11.03 22.65 23.23
CA VAL A 170 12.16 23.56 23.48
C VAL A 170 11.71 25.02 23.52
N ARG A 171 10.80 25.46 22.63
CA ARG A 171 10.23 26.82 22.70
C ARG A 171 9.42 27.05 23.98
N ALA A 172 8.72 26.03 24.47
CA ALA A 172 8.03 26.12 25.76
C ALA A 172 9.02 26.32 26.93
N LEU A 173 10.17 25.64 26.89
CA LEU A 173 11.20 25.78 27.92
C LEU A 173 11.92 27.13 27.90
N ASP A 174 12.12 27.75 26.73
CA ASP A 174 12.70 29.10 26.65
C ASP A 174 11.78 30.17 27.26
N ASN A 175 10.47 30.07 27.08
CA ASN A 175 9.50 30.96 27.75
C ASN A 175 9.54 30.80 29.29
N VAL A 176 9.70 29.57 29.78
CA VAL A 176 9.87 29.31 31.22
C VAL A 176 11.19 29.90 31.73
N ARG A 177 12.27 29.76 30.95
CA ARG A 177 13.60 30.32 31.30
C ARG A 177 13.57 31.85 31.36
N GLU A 178 12.88 32.51 30.44
CA GLU A 178 12.67 33.96 30.43
C GLU A 178 11.87 34.39 31.68
N HIS A 179 10.77 33.69 31.99
CA HIS A 179 9.92 34.00 33.13
C HIS A 179 10.64 33.82 34.48
N ILE A 180 11.46 32.78 34.62
CA ILE A 180 12.31 32.59 35.80
C ILE A 180 13.32 33.74 35.94
N LYS A 181 13.97 34.16 34.85
CA LYS A 181 14.90 35.30 34.89
C LYS A 181 14.20 36.58 35.34
N THR A 182 13.02 36.88 34.80
CA THR A 182 12.22 38.06 35.19
C THR A 182 11.82 37.99 36.65
N THR A 183 11.31 36.85 37.11
CA THR A 183 10.89 36.66 38.52
C THR A 183 12.06 36.80 39.49
N VAL A 184 13.24 36.27 39.14
CA VAL A 184 14.47 36.43 39.94
C VAL A 184 14.95 37.89 39.93
N ALA A 185 14.84 38.59 38.81
CA ALA A 185 15.17 40.01 38.71
C ALA A 185 14.21 40.86 39.57
N GLU A 186 12.91 40.58 39.53
CA GLU A 186 11.90 41.24 40.37
C GLU A 186 12.14 40.98 41.86
N ALA A 187 12.50 39.75 42.24
CA ALA A 187 12.84 39.42 43.62
C ALA A 187 14.10 40.16 44.11
N LYS A 188 15.15 40.23 43.28
CA LYS A 188 16.37 40.99 43.58
C LYS A 188 16.10 42.49 43.67
N MET A 189 15.32 43.03 42.75
CA MET A 189 14.92 44.45 42.77
C MET A 189 14.07 44.76 44.01
N GLY A 190 13.18 43.85 44.41
CA GLY A 190 12.41 43.95 45.65
C GLY A 190 13.27 43.93 46.91
N SER A 191 14.34 43.11 46.96
CA SER A 191 15.30 43.15 48.07
C SER A 191 16.12 44.44 48.09
N GLU A 192 16.61 44.91 46.93
CA GLU A 192 17.37 46.17 46.84
C GLU A 192 16.52 47.39 47.20
N LEU A 193 15.25 47.43 46.78
CA LEU A 193 14.32 48.48 47.19
C LEU A 193 14.05 48.44 48.69
N ARG A 194 13.88 47.25 49.28
CA ARG A 194 13.66 47.11 50.74
C ARG A 194 14.89 47.49 51.55
N ASP A 195 16.08 47.17 51.06
CA ASP A 195 17.35 47.61 51.64
C ASP A 195 17.50 49.13 51.52
N SER A 196 17.15 49.73 50.36
CA SER A 196 17.16 51.19 50.19
C SER A 196 16.16 51.91 51.10
N ASP A 197 14.97 51.36 51.33
CA ASP A 197 13.98 51.92 52.26
C ASP A 197 14.42 51.77 53.73
N LEU A 198 15.07 50.65 54.08
CA LEU A 198 15.70 50.45 55.38
C LEU A 198 16.83 51.44 55.60
N ASP A 199 17.68 51.66 54.60
CA ASP A 199 18.78 52.64 54.65
C ASP A 199 18.26 54.07 54.72
N VAL A 200 17.20 54.42 53.98
CA VAL A 200 16.53 55.73 54.09
C VAL A 200 15.91 55.89 55.47
N LYS A 201 15.26 54.86 56.03
CA LYS A 201 14.72 54.89 57.39
C LYS A 201 15.83 54.97 58.45
N LEU A 202 16.95 54.29 58.25
CA LEU A 202 18.11 54.31 59.15
C LEU A 202 18.83 55.66 59.10
N ALA A 203 18.96 56.26 57.91
CA ALA A 203 19.47 57.61 57.73
C ALA A 203 18.55 58.64 58.42
N LYS A 204 17.24 58.49 58.28
CA LYS A 204 16.25 59.34 58.96
C LYS A 204 16.25 59.14 60.48
N LEU A 205 16.47 57.91 60.96
CA LEU A 205 16.66 57.61 62.38
C LEU A 205 17.96 58.21 62.93
N ARG A 206 19.05 58.14 62.18
CA ARG A 206 20.33 58.79 62.53
C ARG A 206 20.17 60.31 62.55
N GLN A 207 19.42 60.87 61.61
CA GLN A 207 19.09 62.29 61.60
C GLN A 207 18.20 62.69 62.79
N SER A 208 17.25 61.85 63.22
CA SER A 208 16.46 62.10 64.43
C SER A 208 17.21 61.81 65.73
N SER A 209 18.30 61.04 65.69
CA SER A 209 19.13 60.68 66.86
C SER A 209 20.37 61.58 67.01
N GLY A 210 20.62 62.48 66.05
CA GLY A 210 21.77 63.38 66.01
C GLY A 210 21.65 64.65 66.88
N ALA A 211 20.80 64.67 67.91
CA ALA A 211 20.54 65.85 68.74
C ALA A 211 21.00 65.74 70.22
N VAL A 212 21.71 64.69 70.63
CA VAL A 212 22.07 64.52 72.07
C VAL A 212 23.58 64.46 72.38
N THR A 213 24.48 64.31 71.41
CA THR A 213 25.92 64.09 71.73
C THR A 213 26.90 65.15 71.22
N ALA A 214 26.44 66.37 70.95
CA ALA A 214 27.33 67.49 70.59
C ALA A 214 27.62 68.47 71.76
N ARG A 215 26.86 68.41 72.87
CA ARG A 215 27.11 69.26 74.06
C ARG A 215 28.11 68.65 75.05
N GLN A 216 28.17 67.32 75.17
CA GLN A 216 29.10 66.64 76.08
C GLN A 216 30.56 66.70 75.57
N GLN A 217 30.80 66.55 74.27
CA GLN A 217 32.15 66.57 73.71
C GLN A 217 32.82 67.97 73.71
N LEU A 218 32.03 69.06 73.80
CA LEU A 218 32.56 70.42 73.78
C LEU A 218 32.99 70.91 75.18
N GLU A 219 32.39 70.38 76.27
CA GLU A 219 32.87 70.64 77.64
C GLU A 219 34.15 69.88 77.97
N GLU A 220 34.29 68.64 77.53
CA GLU A 220 35.51 67.83 77.76
C GLU A 220 36.73 68.46 77.07
N MET A 221 36.58 68.98 75.84
CA MET A 221 37.67 69.69 75.16
C MET A 221 38.02 71.05 75.80
N LYS A 222 37.06 71.72 76.45
CA LYS A 222 37.35 72.97 77.19
C LYS A 222 38.12 72.72 78.48
N ARG A 223 37.79 71.65 79.22
CA ARG A 223 38.50 71.26 80.46
C ARG A 223 39.92 70.77 80.18
N ALA A 224 40.16 70.10 79.05
CA ALA A 224 41.51 69.66 78.65
C ALA A 224 42.46 70.80 78.24
N ARG A 225 41.93 71.98 77.84
CA ARG A 225 42.76 73.13 77.47
C ARG A 225 43.16 74.01 78.65
N THR A 226 42.41 74.02 79.75
CA THR A 226 42.72 74.84 80.93
C THR A 226 43.87 74.25 81.75
N THR A 227 43.97 72.91 81.82
CA THR A 227 45.05 72.20 82.53
C THR A 227 46.42 72.23 81.85
N GLN A 228 46.50 72.58 80.55
CA GLN A 228 47.79 72.77 79.85
C GLN A 228 48.32 74.21 79.94
N ALA A 229 47.52 75.19 80.38
CA ALA A 229 47.95 76.58 80.51
C ALA A 229 48.63 76.90 81.86
N ASP A 230 48.32 76.17 82.93
CA ASP A 230 48.86 76.43 84.28
C ASP A 230 50.20 75.73 84.58
N ALA A 231 50.66 74.81 83.73
CA ALA A 231 51.91 74.06 83.93
C ALA A 231 53.15 74.72 83.29
N ALA A 232 53.00 75.76 82.46
CA ALA A 232 54.09 76.41 81.74
C ALA A 232 54.56 77.77 82.32
N GLY A 233 53.94 78.25 83.41
CA GLY A 233 54.19 79.58 83.99
C GLY A 233 55.07 79.64 85.24
N LYS A 234 55.68 78.53 85.69
CA LYS A 234 56.46 78.46 86.95
C LYS A 234 57.90 77.94 86.81
N SER A 235 58.48 78.02 85.61
CA SER A 235 59.91 77.81 85.39
C SER A 235 60.46 78.77 84.32
N MET A 236 60.52 80.06 84.66
CA MET A 236 61.54 80.99 84.16
C MET A 236 61.93 81.92 85.29
#